data_AF-A0A2I0QJL3-F1
#
_entry.id   AF-A0A2I0QJL3-F1
#
_cell.length_a   1.000
_cell.length_b   1.000
_cell.length_c   1.000
_cell.angle_alpha   90.00
_cell.angle_beta   90.00
_cell.angle_gamma   90.00
#
_symmetry.space_group_name_H-M   'P 1'
#
loop_
_entity.id
_entity.type
_entity.pdbx_description
1 polymer ?
#
loop_
_entity_poly.entity_id
_entity_poly.type
_entity_poly.pdbx_seq_one_letter_code
_entity_poly.pdbx_strand_id
1 'polypeptide(L)'
;MNEIENNEDIKKRNNYERIIGEILGAFSKLEFHIIVESTIHKKIIPINKEDEKDKLLLDDIYTIVNTLATQYNRTPITFDLYKSLLKPPKPKSFRSNEVGIFADKIIPSFFDKNRNIVKIITSFERLSLNGYPDEKITDKYGRVTYLEVKTTTRRDVGSPRDFFFSPLTNSKRKIENDGHHLLLCFDTYEQKEKEFIITGWCLIDLFDIKVSMKPEFNTNNLELYKKENILLEVNLINKK
;
A
#
# COMPACT_ATOMS: atom_id res chain seq x y z
N MET A 1 -16.22 12.18 -49.71
CA MET A 1 -16.56 12.64 -48.34
C MET A 1 -15.97 11.63 -47.38
N ASN A 2 -14.92 11.88 -46.59
CA ASN A 2 -14.32 13.14 -46.13
C ASN A 2 -12.81 12.93 -45.93
N GLU A 3 -11.99 13.55 -46.75
CA GLU A 3 -10.52 13.69 -46.55
C GLU A 3 -10.16 15.18 -46.56
N ILE A 4 -10.71 15.93 -45.61
CA ILE A 4 -10.09 17.17 -45.13
C ILE A 4 -10.45 17.20 -43.64
N GLU A 5 -9.72 16.45 -42.81
CA GLU A 5 -9.63 16.79 -41.39
C GLU A 5 -9.10 18.23 -41.36
N ASN A 6 -9.94 19.17 -40.91
CA ASN A 6 -9.66 20.59 -41.02
C ASN A 6 -8.33 20.89 -40.29
N ASN A 7 -7.42 21.63 -40.93
CA ASN A 7 -6.08 21.90 -40.39
C ASN A 7 -6.13 22.58 -38.99
N GLU A 8 -7.24 23.28 -38.71
CA GLU A 8 -7.57 23.82 -37.39
C GLU A 8 -7.90 22.75 -36.33
N ASP A 9 -8.60 21.67 -36.69
CA ASP A 9 -8.96 20.59 -35.77
C ASP A 9 -7.71 19.80 -35.35
N ILE A 10 -6.79 19.56 -36.29
CA ILE A 10 -5.48 18.95 -36.02
C ILE A 10 -4.67 19.85 -35.06
N LYS A 11 -4.62 21.16 -35.35
CA LYS A 11 -3.89 22.12 -34.49
C LYS A 11 -4.47 22.20 -33.08
N LYS A 12 -5.80 22.16 -32.95
CA LYS A 12 -6.52 22.16 -31.68
C LYS A 12 -6.26 20.87 -30.89
N ARG A 13 -6.32 19.71 -31.55
CA ARG A 13 -5.99 18.41 -30.95
C ARG A 13 -4.55 18.37 -30.43
N ASN A 14 -3.58 18.79 -31.24
CA ASN A 14 -2.17 18.84 -30.85
C ASN A 14 -1.95 19.75 -29.63
N ASN A 15 -2.68 20.87 -29.56
CA ASN A 15 -2.62 21.75 -28.39
C ASN A 15 -3.19 21.09 -27.12
N TYR A 16 -4.27 20.31 -27.24
CA TYR A 16 -4.82 19.55 -26.11
C TYR A 16 -3.87 18.43 -25.65
N GLU A 17 -3.30 17.68 -26.58
CA GLU A 17 -2.31 16.63 -26.27
C GLU A 17 -1.10 17.23 -25.53
N ARG A 18 -0.62 18.41 -25.94
CA ARG A 18 0.44 19.15 -25.24
C ARG A 18 0.04 19.51 -23.81
N ILE A 19 -1.11 20.14 -23.62
CA ILE A 19 -1.59 20.56 -22.28
C ILE A 19 -1.75 19.35 -21.36
N ILE A 20 -2.33 18.26 -21.87
CA ILE A 20 -2.44 17.01 -21.11
C ILE A 20 -1.04 16.51 -20.74
N GLY A 21 -0.10 16.47 -21.68
CA GLY A 21 1.28 16.09 -21.42
C GLY A 21 1.97 16.93 -20.35
N GLU A 22 1.76 18.25 -20.35
CA GLU A 22 2.29 19.16 -19.33
C GLU A 22 1.71 18.88 -17.94
N ILE A 23 0.40 18.67 -17.84
CA ILE A 23 -0.26 18.32 -16.57
C ILE A 23 0.26 16.97 -16.06
N LEU A 24 0.31 15.94 -16.91
CA LEU A 24 0.81 14.62 -16.52
C LEU A 24 2.27 14.66 -16.10
N GLY A 25 3.09 15.44 -16.80
CA GLY A 25 4.49 15.66 -16.47
C GLY A 25 4.67 16.34 -15.11
N ALA A 26 3.85 17.35 -14.81
CA ALA A 26 3.91 18.10 -13.55
C ALA A 26 3.66 17.22 -12.31
N PHE A 27 2.89 16.13 -12.45
CA PHE A 27 2.60 15.18 -11.37
C PHE A 27 3.44 13.89 -11.43
N SER A 28 4.55 13.91 -12.17
CA SER A 28 5.49 12.80 -12.24
C SER A 28 6.66 12.99 -11.25
N LYS A 29 7.02 11.92 -10.53
CA LYS A 29 8.21 11.86 -9.65
C LYS A 29 8.25 12.94 -8.56
N LEU A 30 7.12 13.22 -7.93
CA LEU A 30 7.03 14.11 -6.78
C LEU A 30 7.55 13.41 -5.52
N GLU A 31 8.16 14.16 -4.61
CA GLU A 31 8.60 13.63 -3.33
C GLU A 31 7.38 13.30 -2.45
N PHE A 32 7.39 12.11 -1.86
CA PHE A 32 6.25 11.64 -1.09
C PHE A 32 5.96 12.53 0.13
N HIS A 33 7.00 13.02 0.83
CA HIS A 33 6.80 13.92 1.97
C HIS A 33 6.08 15.22 1.57
N ILE A 34 6.41 15.81 0.40
CA ILE A 34 5.71 17.00 -0.11
C ILE A 34 4.22 16.71 -0.31
N ILE A 35 3.89 15.53 -0.86
CA ILE A 35 2.50 15.14 -1.11
C ILE A 35 1.73 14.95 0.20
N VAL A 36 2.31 14.27 1.19
CA VAL A 36 1.67 14.09 2.51
C VAL A 36 1.50 15.44 3.22
N GLU A 37 2.55 16.26 3.28
CA GLU A 37 2.52 17.55 3.96
C GLU A 37 1.50 18.52 3.35
N SER A 38 1.43 18.58 2.01
CA SER A 38 0.51 19.47 1.31
C SER A 38 -0.96 19.05 1.42
N THR A 39 -1.24 17.74 1.55
CA THR A 39 -2.61 17.21 1.51
C THR A 39 -3.19 16.82 2.87
N ILE A 40 -2.34 16.44 3.82
CA ILE A 40 -2.71 15.99 5.17
C ILE A 40 -2.29 16.99 6.25
N HIS A 41 -1.33 17.88 5.95
CA HIS A 41 -0.80 18.88 6.89
C HIS A 41 -0.10 18.25 8.10
N LYS A 42 0.66 17.19 7.85
CA LYS A 42 1.55 16.50 8.80
C LYS A 42 2.91 16.28 8.18
N LYS A 43 3.96 16.47 8.96
CA LYS A 43 5.35 16.35 8.50
C LYS A 43 5.81 14.90 8.49
N ILE A 44 6.49 14.51 7.42
CA ILE A 44 7.28 13.28 7.42
C ILE A 44 8.66 13.62 7.95
N ILE A 45 9.09 12.91 8.99
CA ILE A 45 10.41 13.03 9.56
C ILE A 45 11.28 11.91 8.98
N PRO A 46 12.40 12.21 8.31
CA PRO A 46 13.29 11.16 7.78
C PRO A 46 13.94 10.39 8.93
N ILE A 47 14.25 9.12 8.70
CA ILE A 47 15.08 8.33 9.61
C ILE A 47 16.51 8.84 9.55
N ASN A 48 17.03 9.27 10.70
CA ASN A 48 18.42 9.61 10.86
C ASN A 48 19.18 8.41 11.43
N LYS A 49 19.92 7.71 10.57
CA LYS A 49 20.73 6.55 10.98
C LYS A 49 21.84 6.87 11.97
N GLU A 50 22.17 8.13 12.22
CA GLU A 50 23.13 8.52 13.24
C GLU A 50 22.48 8.83 14.59
N ASP A 51 21.19 9.14 14.61
CA ASP A 51 20.43 9.40 15.84
C ASP A 51 20.26 8.10 16.65
N GLU A 52 20.54 8.17 17.94
CA GLU A 52 20.49 7.01 18.84
C GLU A 52 19.06 6.47 18.98
N LYS A 53 18.05 7.34 19.01
CA LYS A 53 16.67 6.92 19.18
C LYS A 53 16.16 6.24 17.91
N ASP A 54 16.61 6.67 16.73
CA ASP A 54 16.31 5.99 15.45
C ASP A 54 17.02 4.65 15.34
N LYS A 55 18.28 4.54 15.77
CA LYS A 55 18.98 3.24 15.86
C LYS A 55 18.19 2.25 16.73
N LEU A 56 17.74 2.70 17.91
CA LEU A 56 16.94 1.87 18.81
C LEU A 56 15.56 1.51 18.23
N LEU A 57 14.91 2.43 17.51
CA LEU A 57 13.66 2.16 16.80
C LEU A 57 13.84 1.04 15.77
N LEU A 58 14.89 1.16 14.95
CA LEU A 58 15.20 0.18 13.91
C LEU A 58 15.56 -1.20 14.49
N ASP A 59 16.28 -1.25 15.61
CA ASP A 59 16.57 -2.50 16.34
C ASP A 59 15.29 -3.19 16.82
N ASP A 60 14.34 -2.43 17.39
CA ASP A 60 13.07 -2.97 17.86
C ASP A 60 12.22 -3.49 16.70
N ILE A 61 12.10 -2.71 15.62
CA ILE A 61 11.41 -3.14 14.40
C ILE A 61 12.07 -4.40 13.84
N TYR A 62 13.41 -4.43 13.75
CA TYR A 62 14.16 -5.61 13.30
C TYR A 62 13.80 -6.83 14.15
N THR A 63 13.80 -6.70 15.47
CA THR A 63 13.49 -7.80 16.39
C THR A 63 12.09 -8.36 16.15
N ILE A 64 11.08 -7.49 16.04
CA ILE A 64 9.68 -7.87 15.81
C ILE A 64 9.52 -8.53 14.44
N VAL A 65 9.99 -7.86 13.38
CA VAL A 65 9.83 -8.29 11.99
C VAL A 65 10.61 -9.56 11.71
N ASN A 66 11.86 -9.65 12.19
CA ASN A 66 12.71 -10.81 11.96
C ASN A 66 12.18 -12.06 12.65
N THR A 67 11.57 -11.91 13.84
CA THR A 67 10.89 -13.01 14.53
C THR A 67 9.71 -13.52 13.70
N LEU A 68 8.89 -12.62 13.14
CA LEU A 68 7.79 -12.97 12.25
C LEU A 68 8.29 -13.67 10.99
N ALA A 69 9.24 -13.05 10.28
CA ALA A 69 9.80 -13.60 9.05
C ALA A 69 10.41 -14.98 9.28
N THR A 70 11.18 -15.17 10.36
CA THR A 70 11.78 -16.46 10.71
C THR A 70 10.71 -17.51 11.03
N GLN A 71 9.64 -17.14 11.74
CA GLN A 71 8.54 -18.06 12.03
C GLN A 71 7.87 -18.54 10.73
N TYR A 72 7.53 -17.61 9.83
CA TYR A 72 6.81 -17.93 8.59
C TYR A 72 7.70 -18.32 7.41
N ASN A 73 9.01 -18.32 7.60
CA ASN A 73 9.94 -19.05 6.76
C ASN A 73 9.86 -20.56 7.05
N ARG A 74 9.77 -20.94 8.33
CA ARG A 74 9.74 -22.34 8.79
C ARG A 74 8.34 -22.96 8.79
N THR A 75 7.33 -22.13 9.02
CA THR A 75 5.92 -22.55 9.08
C THR A 75 5.16 -21.83 7.99
N PRO A 76 4.83 -22.49 6.87
CA PRO A 76 4.16 -21.85 5.74
C PRO A 76 2.82 -21.22 6.12
N ILE A 77 2.54 -20.08 5.50
CA ILE A 77 1.27 -19.40 5.55
C ILE A 77 0.33 -20.13 4.57
N THR A 78 -0.55 -20.94 5.13
CA THR A 78 -1.56 -21.70 4.37
C THR A 78 -2.90 -20.99 4.37
N PHE A 79 -3.79 -21.36 3.45
CA PHE A 79 -5.15 -20.83 3.44
C PHE A 79 -5.93 -21.17 4.73
N ASP A 80 -5.67 -22.33 5.35
CA ASP A 80 -6.32 -22.71 6.60
C ASP A 80 -5.86 -21.84 7.77
N LEU A 81 -4.55 -21.55 7.83
CA LEU A 81 -4.00 -20.61 8.81
C LEU A 81 -4.53 -19.19 8.60
N TYR A 82 -4.59 -18.73 7.34
CA TYR A 82 -5.20 -17.44 7.00
C TYR A 82 -6.66 -17.38 7.49
N LYS A 83 -7.45 -18.45 7.28
CA LYS A 83 -8.86 -18.52 7.69
C LYS A 83 -9.06 -18.60 9.20
N SER A 84 -8.14 -19.20 9.95
CA SER A 84 -8.28 -19.35 11.40
C SER A 84 -8.05 -18.03 12.13
N LEU A 85 -7.22 -17.15 11.55
CA LEU A 85 -6.86 -15.87 12.16
C LEU A 85 -7.78 -14.72 11.71
N LEU A 86 -8.50 -14.87 10.59
CA LEU A 86 -9.23 -13.76 9.97
C LEU A 86 -10.75 -13.94 9.95
N LYS A 87 -11.45 -12.93 10.49
CA LYS A 87 -12.91 -12.81 10.39
C LYS A 87 -13.35 -12.64 8.92
N PRO A 88 -14.52 -13.16 8.52
CA PRO A 88 -15.06 -13.01 7.17
C PRO A 88 -15.28 -11.53 6.78
N PRO A 89 -15.35 -11.20 5.47
CA PRO A 89 -15.41 -12.12 4.33
C PRO A 89 -14.05 -12.70 3.93
N LYS A 90 -14.03 -14.01 3.66
CA LYS A 90 -12.84 -14.73 3.21
C LYS A 90 -12.65 -14.52 1.70
N PRO A 91 -11.41 -14.34 1.21
CA PRO A 91 -11.15 -14.17 -0.22
C PRO A 91 -11.55 -15.44 -0.98
N LYS A 92 -12.03 -15.26 -2.22
CA LYS A 92 -12.41 -16.38 -3.10
C LYS A 92 -11.22 -17.23 -3.53
N SER A 93 -10.01 -16.68 -3.46
CA SER A 93 -8.75 -17.36 -3.77
C SER A 93 -7.65 -16.85 -2.86
N PHE A 94 -6.78 -17.73 -2.39
CA PHE A 94 -5.60 -17.36 -1.62
C PHE A 94 -4.43 -17.10 -2.58
N ARG A 95 -3.96 -15.86 -2.66
CA ARG A 95 -2.87 -15.42 -3.54
C ARG A 95 -1.86 -14.62 -2.71
N SER A 96 -0.79 -14.15 -3.36
CA SER A 96 0.25 -13.36 -2.69
C SER A 96 -0.28 -12.12 -1.96
N ASN A 97 -1.35 -11.47 -2.44
CA ASN A 97 -1.91 -10.29 -1.79
C ASN A 97 -2.49 -10.62 -0.40
N GLU A 98 -3.10 -11.79 -0.27
CA GLU A 98 -3.65 -12.30 0.98
C GLU A 98 -2.55 -12.59 2.00
N VAL A 99 -1.32 -12.90 1.56
CA VAL A 99 -0.15 -13.00 2.44
C VAL A 99 0.21 -11.64 3.03
N GLY A 100 0.08 -10.56 2.26
CA GLY A 100 0.27 -9.19 2.76
C GLY A 100 -0.77 -8.83 3.83
N ILE A 101 -2.05 -9.10 3.56
CA ILE A 101 -3.14 -8.91 4.52
C ILE A 101 -2.93 -9.73 5.79
N PHE A 102 -2.41 -10.95 5.63
CA PHE A 102 -2.03 -11.79 6.76
C PHE A 102 -0.95 -11.12 7.59
N ALA A 103 0.17 -10.75 6.97
CA ALA A 103 1.34 -10.15 7.62
C ALA A 103 0.99 -8.86 8.38
N ASP A 104 0.24 -7.94 7.75
CA ASP A 104 -0.37 -6.76 8.38
C ASP A 104 -1.09 -7.15 9.68
N LYS A 105 -2.02 -8.10 9.61
CA LYS A 105 -2.86 -8.43 10.77
C LYS A 105 -2.13 -9.12 11.92
N ILE A 106 -1.05 -9.84 11.63
CA ILE A 106 -0.35 -10.61 12.66
C ILE A 106 0.83 -9.85 13.27
N ILE A 107 1.40 -8.84 12.61
CA ILE A 107 2.62 -8.18 13.09
C ILE A 107 2.47 -7.56 14.49
N PRO A 108 1.32 -6.98 14.91
CA PRO A 108 1.16 -6.49 16.28
C PRO A 108 1.29 -7.61 17.33
N SER A 109 0.85 -8.83 17.02
CA SER A 109 1.01 -9.96 17.94
C SER A 109 2.48 -10.37 18.12
N PHE A 110 3.35 -10.07 17.15
CA PHE A 110 4.78 -10.27 17.29
C PHE A 110 5.43 -9.16 18.10
N PHE A 111 4.91 -7.94 18.08
CA PHE A 111 5.30 -6.94 19.07
C PHE A 111 4.97 -7.41 20.48
N ASP A 112 3.76 -7.90 20.74
CA ASP A 112 3.36 -8.40 22.06
C ASP A 112 4.25 -9.54 22.56
N LYS A 113 4.61 -10.50 21.69
CA LYS A 113 5.54 -11.59 22.02
C LYS A 113 6.95 -11.11 22.36
N ASN A 114 7.38 -10.00 21.75
CA ASN A 114 8.73 -9.45 21.92
C ASN A 114 8.76 -8.24 22.87
N ARG A 115 7.65 -7.93 23.55
CA ARG A 115 7.50 -6.73 24.38
C ARG A 115 8.56 -6.60 25.49
N ASN A 116 9.08 -7.72 25.98
CA ASN A 116 10.10 -7.76 27.03
C ASN A 116 11.54 -7.53 26.52
N ILE A 117 11.77 -7.58 25.21
CA ILE A 117 13.11 -7.46 24.61
C ILE A 117 13.27 -6.21 23.74
N VAL A 118 12.17 -5.62 23.28
CA VAL A 118 12.17 -4.31 22.63
C VAL A 118 12.53 -3.21 23.64
N LYS A 119 13.27 -2.21 23.19
CA LYS A 119 13.97 -1.22 24.02
C LYS A 119 13.20 0.09 24.17
N ILE A 120 12.48 0.51 23.13
CA ILE A 120 11.83 1.81 23.05
C ILE A 120 10.41 1.78 22.51
N ILE A 121 10.01 0.81 21.68
CA ILE A 121 8.63 0.73 21.18
C ILE A 121 7.69 0.40 22.34
N THR A 122 6.70 1.26 22.58
CA THR A 122 5.71 1.10 23.66
C THR A 122 4.34 0.67 23.13
N SER A 123 4.01 1.04 21.90
CA SER A 123 2.79 0.63 21.21
C SER A 123 3.03 0.29 19.75
N PHE A 124 2.27 -0.69 19.25
CA PHE A 124 2.26 -1.14 17.85
C PHE A 124 0.80 -1.46 17.50
N GLU A 125 0.12 -0.50 16.86
CA GLU A 125 -1.33 -0.49 16.70
C GLU A 125 -1.75 -0.56 15.24
N ARG A 126 -2.60 -1.56 14.94
CA ARG A 126 -3.21 -1.69 13.63
C ARG A 126 -4.31 -0.67 13.41
N LEU A 127 -4.22 0.08 12.32
CA LEU A 127 -5.19 1.11 11.98
C LEU A 127 -6.33 0.51 11.15
N SER A 128 -7.54 0.55 11.70
CA SER A 128 -8.71 -0.22 11.21
C SER A 128 -9.31 0.25 9.88
N LEU A 129 -9.00 1.46 9.42
CA LEU A 129 -9.50 2.00 8.17
C LEU A 129 -8.69 1.48 6.97
N ASN A 130 -9.35 1.21 5.85
CA ASN A 130 -8.66 0.80 4.61
C ASN A 130 -7.76 1.90 4.06
N GLY A 131 -6.64 1.51 3.44
CA GLY A 131 -5.68 2.43 2.82
C GLY A 131 -4.56 2.84 3.76
N TYR A 132 -3.56 3.52 3.22
CA TYR A 132 -2.33 3.89 3.91
C TYR A 132 -2.56 4.77 5.16
N PRO A 133 -1.77 4.61 6.24
CA PRO A 133 -0.79 3.54 6.52
C PRO A 133 -1.42 2.37 7.30
N ASP A 134 -0.90 1.15 7.22
CA ASP A 134 -1.48 0.01 7.96
C ASP A 134 -1.38 0.13 9.49
N GLU A 135 -0.22 0.53 10.01
CA GLU A 135 0.14 0.43 11.42
C GLU A 135 0.66 1.77 11.98
N LYS A 136 0.43 2.02 13.28
CA LYS A 136 0.98 3.13 14.05
C LYS A 136 1.84 2.61 15.19
N ILE A 137 3.12 2.96 15.18
CA ILE A 137 4.08 2.64 16.21
C ILE A 137 4.34 3.89 17.04
N THR A 138 4.34 3.75 18.36
CA THR A 138 4.72 4.81 19.30
C THR A 138 5.90 4.34 20.14
N ASP A 139 6.89 5.20 20.31
CA ASP A 139 8.03 4.93 21.19
C ASP A 139 7.90 5.62 22.56
N LYS A 140 8.80 5.28 23.49
CA LYS A 140 8.85 5.86 24.84
C LYS A 140 9.16 7.36 24.88
N TYR A 141 9.61 7.94 23.76
CA TYR A 141 9.85 9.38 23.62
C TYR A 141 8.62 10.11 23.05
N GLY A 142 7.53 9.40 22.79
CA GLY A 142 6.31 9.95 22.19
C GLY A 142 6.41 10.19 20.69
N ARG A 143 7.44 9.66 20.01
CA ARG A 143 7.56 9.76 18.55
C ARG A 143 6.66 8.74 17.89
N VAL A 144 6.09 9.12 16.75
CA VAL A 144 5.19 8.29 15.96
C VAL A 144 5.92 7.79 14.71
N THR A 145 5.73 6.52 14.38
CA THR A 145 6.12 5.94 13.10
C THR A 145 4.92 5.26 12.48
N TYR A 146 4.57 5.65 11.27
CA TYR A 146 3.58 4.96 10.46
C TYR A 146 4.26 3.89 9.63
N LEU A 147 3.71 2.68 9.64
CA LEU A 147 4.26 1.55 8.92
C LEU A 147 3.22 1.01 7.94
N GLU A 148 3.57 0.94 6.67
CA GLU A 148 2.82 0.21 5.65
C GLU A 148 3.41 -1.19 5.49
N VAL A 149 2.58 -2.22 5.41
CA VAL A 149 3.01 -3.61 5.27
C VAL A 149 2.66 -4.13 3.87
N LYS A 150 3.68 -4.63 3.18
CA LYS A 150 3.54 -5.18 1.84
C LYS A 150 4.22 -6.55 1.73
N THR A 151 3.74 -7.35 0.80
CA THR A 151 4.43 -8.55 0.31
C THR A 151 4.71 -8.46 -1.18
N THR A 152 5.81 -9.05 -1.63
CA THR A 152 6.10 -9.23 -3.06
C THR A 152 6.79 -10.56 -3.33
N THR A 153 6.55 -11.12 -4.51
CA THR A 153 7.32 -12.26 -5.05
C THR A 153 8.43 -11.80 -6.00
N ARG A 154 8.47 -10.51 -6.36
CA ARG A 154 9.38 -9.92 -7.36
C ARG A 154 9.74 -8.50 -6.93
N ARG A 155 10.90 -8.32 -6.28
CA ARG A 155 11.39 -6.97 -5.90
C ARG A 155 11.88 -6.15 -7.08
N ASP A 156 12.34 -6.84 -8.12
CA ASP A 156 12.99 -6.33 -9.31
C ASP A 156 11.99 -5.85 -10.39
N VAL A 157 10.71 -6.20 -10.25
CA VAL A 157 9.66 -5.85 -11.20
C VAL A 157 8.70 -4.83 -10.58
N GLY A 158 8.77 -3.59 -11.07
CA GLY A 158 7.89 -2.51 -10.63
C GLY A 158 6.49 -2.56 -11.24
N SER A 159 5.51 -2.08 -10.49
CA SER A 159 4.10 -1.92 -10.87
C SER A 159 3.56 -0.62 -10.27
N PRO A 160 2.70 0.13 -10.97
CA PRO A 160 2.02 1.29 -10.40
C PRO A 160 1.21 0.96 -9.13
N ARG A 161 0.93 -0.33 -8.90
CA ARG A 161 0.22 -0.82 -7.71
C ARG A 161 1.10 -1.13 -6.50
N ASP A 162 2.38 -0.80 -6.59
CA ASP A 162 3.32 -1.22 -5.58
C ASP A 162 3.25 -0.44 -4.28
N PHE A 163 2.83 0.82 -4.36
CA PHE A 163 2.56 1.66 -3.20
C PHE A 163 1.52 2.68 -3.64
N PHE A 164 0.47 2.84 -2.85
CA PHE A 164 -0.60 3.77 -3.15
C PHE A 164 -0.90 4.64 -1.94
N PHE A 165 -0.97 5.93 -2.20
CA PHE A 165 -1.38 6.92 -1.24
C PHE A 165 -2.57 7.71 -1.79
N SER A 166 -3.69 7.63 -1.08
CA SER A 166 -4.94 8.33 -1.43
C SER A 166 -5.26 9.34 -0.34
N PRO A 167 -4.74 10.59 -0.44
CA PRO A 167 -4.76 11.54 0.66
C PRO A 167 -6.16 11.94 1.13
N LEU A 168 -7.08 12.13 0.18
CA LEU A 168 -8.45 12.62 0.42
C LEU A 168 -9.42 11.52 0.86
N THR A 169 -8.91 10.38 1.32
CA THR A 169 -9.72 9.25 1.80
C THR A 169 -9.46 9.01 3.29
N ASN A 170 -9.24 7.77 3.69
CA ASN A 170 -8.98 7.42 5.08
C ASN A 170 -7.61 7.88 5.57
N SER A 171 -6.63 8.07 4.68
CA SER A 171 -5.26 8.45 5.05
C SER A 171 -5.21 9.70 5.95
N LYS A 172 -6.03 10.72 5.64
CA LYS A 172 -6.15 11.93 6.48
C LYS A 172 -6.66 11.67 7.90
N ARG A 173 -7.45 10.62 8.10
CA ARG A 173 -7.95 10.20 9.42
C ARG A 173 -6.96 9.28 10.15
N LYS A 174 -6.05 8.63 9.43
CA LYS A 174 -5.07 7.70 9.98
C LYS A 174 -3.79 8.41 10.42
N ILE A 175 -3.41 9.48 9.71
CA ILE A 175 -2.18 10.23 9.93
C ILE A 175 -2.49 11.50 10.71
N GLU A 176 -2.37 11.43 12.04
CA GLU A 176 -2.77 12.49 12.97
C GLU A 176 -1.59 13.25 13.58
N ASN A 177 -0.41 12.65 13.55
CA ASN A 177 0.85 13.14 14.12
C ASN A 177 1.92 13.26 13.04
N ASP A 178 2.85 14.20 13.22
CA ASP A 178 4.13 14.20 12.53
C ASP A 178 4.91 12.94 12.95
N GLY A 179 5.70 12.37 12.04
CA GLY A 179 6.40 11.13 12.36
C GLY A 179 7.19 10.54 11.20
N HIS A 180 7.80 9.39 11.44
CA HIS A 180 8.44 8.61 10.39
C HIS A 180 7.38 7.87 9.56
N HIS A 181 7.66 7.65 8.28
CA HIS A 181 6.81 6.90 7.38
C HIS A 181 7.64 5.80 6.75
N LEU A 182 7.37 4.55 7.12
CA LEU A 182 8.15 3.39 6.70
C LEU A 182 7.28 2.43 5.90
N LEU A 183 7.90 1.72 4.96
CA LEU A 183 7.32 0.58 4.26
C LEU A 183 8.10 -0.67 4.61
N LEU A 184 7.42 -1.64 5.23
CA LEU A 184 7.92 -2.98 5.43
C LEU A 184 7.47 -3.86 4.26
N CYS A 185 8.43 -4.41 3.52
CA CYS A 185 8.17 -5.32 2.42
C CYS A 185 8.71 -6.71 2.76
N PHE A 186 7.83 -7.72 2.81
CA PHE A 186 8.20 -9.12 2.92
C PHE A 186 8.37 -9.76 1.53
N ASP A 187 9.44 -10.50 1.35
CA ASP A 187 9.56 -11.40 0.20
C ASP A 187 8.80 -12.67 0.48
N THR A 188 7.95 -13.05 -0.47
CA THR A 188 7.15 -14.26 -0.39
C THR A 188 7.50 -15.21 -1.51
N TYR A 189 7.44 -16.50 -1.20
CA TYR A 189 7.61 -17.57 -2.17
C TYR A 189 6.52 -18.60 -1.98
N GLU A 190 5.83 -18.94 -3.08
CA GLU A 190 4.85 -20.03 -3.10
C GLU A 190 5.60 -21.34 -3.30
N GLN A 191 5.86 -22.06 -2.20
CA GLN A 191 6.61 -23.31 -2.24
C GLN A 191 5.77 -24.49 -2.75
N LYS A 192 4.45 -24.41 -2.56
CA LYS A 192 3.43 -25.34 -3.03
C LYS A 192 2.16 -24.54 -3.30
N GLU A 193 1.24 -25.11 -4.08
CA GLU A 193 -0.02 -24.44 -4.39
C GLU A 193 -0.70 -23.92 -3.10
N LYS A 194 -0.88 -22.59 -3.02
CA LYS A 194 -1.52 -21.87 -1.91
C LYS A 194 -0.81 -22.03 -0.56
N GLU A 195 0.49 -22.33 -0.58
CA GLU A 195 1.37 -22.30 0.59
C GLU A 195 2.52 -21.32 0.37
N PHE A 196 2.52 -20.24 1.13
CA PHE A 196 3.52 -19.19 1.02
C PHE A 196 4.46 -19.20 2.21
N ILE A 197 5.75 -19.03 1.97
CA ILE A 197 6.74 -18.76 3.02
C ILE A 197 7.26 -17.34 2.86
N ILE A 198 7.74 -16.77 3.96
CA ILE A 198 8.50 -15.51 3.94
C ILE A 198 9.98 -15.86 3.76
N THR A 199 10.61 -15.38 2.70
CA THR A 199 12.02 -15.67 2.37
C THR A 199 12.97 -14.55 2.77
N GLY A 200 12.44 -13.37 3.04
CA GLY A 200 13.22 -12.19 3.40
C GLY A 200 12.30 -11.00 3.68
N TRP A 201 12.90 -9.88 4.06
CA TRP A 201 12.20 -8.61 4.20
C TRP A 201 13.13 -7.42 4.03
N CYS A 202 12.57 -6.24 3.82
CA CYS A 202 13.28 -4.96 3.91
C CYS A 202 12.37 -3.90 4.51
N LEU A 203 13.00 -2.90 5.14
CA LEU A 203 12.34 -1.73 5.69
C LEU A 203 12.84 -0.50 4.93
N ILE A 204 11.92 0.27 4.39
CA ILE A 204 12.19 1.39 3.49
C ILE A 204 11.69 2.67 4.15
N ASP A 205 12.53 3.69 4.20
CA ASP A 205 12.10 5.05 4.55
C ASP A 205 11.38 5.67 3.34
N LEU A 206 10.15 6.15 3.55
CA LEU A 206 9.33 6.75 2.51
C LEU A 206 9.61 8.25 2.31
N PHE A 207 10.48 8.89 3.10
CA PHE A 207 10.71 10.33 3.02
C PHE A 207 11.09 10.82 1.60
N ASP A 208 12.09 10.19 0.98
CA ASP A 208 12.65 10.59 -0.32
C ASP A 208 12.10 9.79 -1.51
N ILE A 209 11.14 8.88 -1.30
CA ILE A 209 10.59 8.11 -2.41
C ILE A 209 9.86 9.04 -3.38
N LYS A 210 10.01 8.76 -4.67
CA LYS A 210 9.33 9.50 -5.73
C LYS A 210 8.03 8.80 -6.08
N VAL A 211 6.92 9.51 -5.95
CA VAL A 211 5.58 9.07 -6.34
C VAL A 211 5.13 9.80 -7.59
N SER A 212 4.28 9.16 -8.37
CA SER A 212 3.63 9.79 -9.52
C SER A 212 2.13 9.68 -9.35
N MET A 213 1.39 10.71 -9.75
CA MET A 213 -0.05 10.56 -9.91
C MET A 213 -0.31 9.51 -11.00
N LYS A 214 -1.25 8.60 -10.76
CA LYS A 214 -1.71 7.65 -11.77
C LYS A 214 -2.87 8.27 -12.55
N PRO A 215 -2.65 8.81 -13.76
CA PRO A 215 -3.74 9.32 -14.58
C PRO A 215 -4.52 8.14 -15.14
N GLU A 216 -5.79 8.02 -14.75
CA GLU A 216 -6.69 7.06 -15.36
C GLU A 216 -8.05 7.71 -15.62
N PHE A 217 -8.62 7.45 -16.80
CA PHE A 217 -10.04 7.63 -17.04
C PHE A 217 -10.73 6.37 -16.58
N ASN A 218 -11.58 6.47 -15.57
CA ASN A 218 -12.34 5.36 -15.04
C ASN A 218 -13.83 5.68 -15.03
N THR A 219 -14.64 4.63 -14.91
CA THR A 219 -16.08 4.74 -14.72
C THR A 219 -16.55 3.56 -13.86
N ASN A 220 -17.76 3.65 -13.30
CA ASN A 220 -18.31 2.62 -12.42
C ASN A 220 -19.44 1.85 -13.14
N ASN A 221 -19.85 0.72 -12.56
CA ASN A 221 -20.92 -0.10 -13.13
C ASN A 221 -22.24 0.66 -13.27
N LEU A 222 -22.56 1.58 -12.35
CA LEU A 222 -23.80 2.36 -12.41
C LEU A 222 -23.83 3.27 -13.64
N GLU A 223 -22.70 3.83 -14.03
CA GLU A 223 -22.56 4.65 -15.23
C GLU A 223 -22.61 3.79 -16.50
N LEU A 224 -21.85 2.68 -16.53
CA LEU A 224 -21.79 1.79 -17.69
C LEU A 224 -23.15 1.20 -18.07
N TYR A 225 -23.94 0.79 -17.06
CA TYR A 225 -25.20 0.06 -17.26
C TYR A 225 -26.44 0.96 -17.16
N LYS A 226 -26.30 2.27 -17.39
CA LYS A 226 -27.46 3.13 -17.61
C LYS A 226 -28.24 2.65 -18.82
N LYS A 227 -29.58 2.69 -18.74
CA LYS A 227 -30.47 2.15 -19.77
C LYS A 227 -30.20 2.76 -21.15
N GLU A 228 -29.88 4.05 -21.19
CA GLU A 228 -29.52 4.79 -22.40
C GLU A 228 -28.19 4.37 -23.04
N ASN A 229 -27.28 3.76 -22.27
CA ASN A 229 -25.98 3.27 -22.76
C ASN A 229 -26.07 1.83 -23.29
N ILE A 230 -27.13 1.10 -22.96
CA ILE A 230 -27.33 -0.29 -23.36
C ILE A 230 -27.97 -0.34 -24.74
N LEU A 231 -27.18 -0.76 -25.74
CA LEU A 231 -27.66 -0.90 -27.12
C LEU A 231 -28.48 -2.19 -27.32
N LEU A 232 -28.07 -3.28 -26.66
CA LEU A 232 -28.70 -4.59 -26.73
C LEU A 232 -28.53 -5.30 -25.39
N GLU A 233 -29.58 -5.94 -24.90
CA GLU A 233 -29.57 -6.77 -23.68
C GLU A 233 -30.41 -8.03 -23.92
N VAL A 234 -29.83 -9.20 -23.60
CA VAL A 234 -30.54 -10.48 -23.70
C VAL A 234 -30.53 -11.13 -22.32
N ASN A 235 -31.73 -11.44 -21.80
CA ASN A 235 -31.89 -12.21 -20.57
C ASN A 235 -32.07 -13.69 -20.91
N LEU A 236 -31.07 -14.51 -20.61
CA LEU A 236 -31.05 -15.94 -20.94
C LEU A 236 -31.63 -16.84 -19.84
N ILE A 237 -32.22 -16.26 -18.79
CA ILE A 237 -32.84 -17.04 -17.72
C ILE A 237 -34.27 -17.42 -18.15
N ASN A 238 -34.42 -18.67 -18.60
CA ASN A 238 -35.73 -19.33 -18.60
C ASN A 238 -36.17 -19.53 -17.15
N LYS A 239 -37.03 -18.64 -16.64
CA LYS A 239 -37.81 -18.93 -15.43
C LYS A 239 -38.70 -20.13 -15.75
N LYS A 240 -38.40 -21.29 -15.16
CA LYS A 240 -39.40 -22.33 -14.91
C LYS A 240 -40.27 -21.91 -13.74
#